data_AF-A0A9D2ZXG6-F1
#
_entry.id   AF-A0A9D2ZXG6-F1
#
_cell.length_a   1.000
_cell.length_b   1.000
_cell.length_c   1.000
_cell.angle_alpha   90.00
_cell.angle_beta   90.00
_cell.angle_gamma   90.00
#
_symmetry.space_group_name_H-M   'P 1'
#
loop_
_entity.id
_entity.type
_entity.pdbx_description
1 polymer ?
#
loop_
_entity_poly.entity_id
_entity_poly.type
_entity_poly.pdbx_seq_one_letter_code
_entity_poly.pdbx_strand_id
1 'polypeptide(L)'
;VSKAAVASARATAEANGVDVDAILGDAADPEEPALAGLGEFDLILLNPPFHQGTAIETETAAALMATAAKHLAPGGQVLTVFNSHLRYRGRLESIIGPSRQLARNKKFTVIASRRG
;
A
#
# COMPACT_ATOMS: atom_id res chain seq x y z
N VAL A 1 -1.19 14.45 -0.98
CA VAL A 1 0.19 13.99 -1.28
C VAL A 1 1.25 14.95 -0.70
N SER A 2 2.47 14.49 -0.38
CA SER A 2 3.50 15.29 0.31
C SER A 2 4.83 15.36 -0.45
N LYS A 3 5.20 16.56 -0.92
CA LYS A 3 6.52 16.82 -1.55
C LYS A 3 7.68 16.56 -0.58
N ALA A 4 7.50 16.91 0.69
CA ALA A 4 8.50 16.69 1.73
C ALA A 4 8.76 15.19 1.98
N ALA A 5 7.71 14.35 1.90
CA ALA A 5 7.87 12.91 2.04
C ALA A 5 8.70 12.30 0.90
N VAL A 6 8.44 12.72 -0.35
CA VAL A 6 9.21 12.28 -1.53
C VAL A 6 10.68 12.70 -1.42
N ALA A 7 10.95 13.96 -1.05
CA ALA A 7 12.30 14.46 -0.86
C ALA A 7 13.03 13.72 0.26
N SER A 8 12.36 13.48 1.39
CA SER A 8 12.91 12.73 2.54
C SER A 8 13.23 11.28 2.17
N ALA A 9 12.36 10.61 1.40
CA ALA A 9 12.58 9.25 0.93
C ALA A 9 13.82 9.16 0.03
N ARG A 10 13.97 10.09 -0.94
CA ARG A 10 15.15 10.16 -1.81
C ARG A 10 16.43 10.40 -1.01
N ALA A 11 16.43 11.39 -0.11
CA ALA A 11 17.59 11.71 0.71
C ALA A 11 18.00 10.54 1.62
N THR A 12 17.02 9.82 2.19
CA THR A 12 17.28 8.63 3.01
C THR A 12 17.89 7.51 2.18
N ALA A 13 17.38 7.27 0.97
CA ALA A 13 17.91 6.24 0.08
C ALA A 13 19.34 6.55 -0.35
N GLU A 14 19.62 7.79 -0.77
CA GLU A 14 20.96 8.27 -1.13
C GLU A 14 21.95 8.09 0.03
N ALA A 15 21.58 8.53 1.24
CA ALA A 15 22.43 8.40 2.43
C ALA A 15 22.76 6.95 2.80
N ASN A 16 21.98 5.97 2.31
CA ASN A 16 22.18 4.55 2.56
C ASN A 16 22.67 3.78 1.31
N GLY A 17 22.97 4.47 0.20
CA GLY A 17 23.46 3.86 -1.02
C GLY A 17 22.45 2.93 -1.71
N VAL A 18 21.15 3.20 -1.54
CA VAL A 18 20.06 2.45 -2.18
C VAL A 18 19.49 3.27 -3.34
N ASP A 19 19.37 2.65 -4.50
CA ASP A 19 18.74 3.27 -5.67
C ASP A 19 17.21 3.16 -5.59
N VAL A 20 16.51 4.28 -5.77
CA VAL A 20 15.05 4.34 -5.68
C VAL A 20 14.46 5.36 -6.66
N ASP A 21 13.37 4.96 -7.32
CA ASP A 21 12.46 5.88 -7.99
C ASP A 21 11.38 6.35 -7.01
N ALA A 22 11.41 7.64 -6.65
CA ALA A 22 10.39 8.23 -5.76
C ALA A 22 9.44 9.16 -6.53
N ILE A 23 8.17 8.78 -6.60
CA ILE A 23 7.15 9.44 -7.40
C ILE A 23 6.22 10.24 -6.49
N LEU A 24 5.87 11.46 -6.91
CA LEU A 24 4.82 12.26 -6.28
C LEU A 24 3.50 12.02 -7.03
N GLY A 25 2.58 11.27 -6.43
CA GLY A 25 1.25 11.01 -6.99
C GLY A 25 0.24 10.65 -5.89
N ASP A 26 -1.04 10.86 -6.15
CA ASP A 26 -2.12 10.48 -5.25
C ASP A 26 -2.54 9.03 -5.51
N ALA A 27 -1.90 8.10 -4.80
CA ALA A 27 -2.21 6.68 -4.93
C ALA A 27 -3.64 6.31 -4.45
N ALA A 28 -4.38 7.24 -3.81
CA ALA A 28 -5.80 7.05 -3.52
C ALA A 28 -6.70 7.39 -4.71
N ASP A 29 -6.14 7.87 -5.82
CA ASP A 29 -6.78 7.93 -7.12
C ASP A 29 -6.26 6.78 -8.01
N PRO A 30 -7.08 5.75 -8.29
CA PRO A 30 -6.68 4.64 -9.14
C PRO A 30 -6.39 5.01 -10.59
N GLU A 31 -6.71 6.23 -11.03
CA GLU A 31 -6.41 6.79 -12.35
C GLU A 31 -5.29 7.84 -12.29
N GLU A 32 -4.54 7.93 -11.18
CA GLU A 32 -3.45 8.88 -10.99
C GLU A 32 -2.43 8.82 -12.15
N PRO A 33 -2.31 9.91 -12.95
CA PRO A 33 -1.42 9.94 -14.10
C PRO A 33 0.06 9.70 -13.75
N ALA A 34 0.51 10.09 -12.55
CA ALA A 34 1.88 9.85 -12.12
C ALA A 34 2.19 8.36 -11.87
N LEU A 35 1.17 7.53 -11.67
CA LEU A 35 1.30 6.09 -11.51
C LEU A 35 1.00 5.33 -12.80
N ALA A 36 0.42 6.01 -13.79
CA ALA A 36 0.18 5.44 -15.11
C ALA A 36 1.51 5.02 -15.77
N GLY A 37 1.57 3.80 -16.28
CA GLY A 37 2.74 3.29 -17.00
C GLY A 37 3.87 2.71 -16.13
N LEU A 38 3.73 2.65 -14.81
CA LEU A 38 4.71 1.99 -13.93
C LEU A 38 4.83 0.47 -14.15
N GLY A 39 3.88 -0.13 -14.87
CA GLY A 39 3.82 -1.56 -15.10
C GLY A 39 3.25 -2.31 -13.90
N GLU A 40 3.55 -3.60 -13.86
CA GLU A 40 3.11 -4.53 -12.82
C GLU A 40 4.28 -4.98 -11.95
N PHE A 41 4.02 -5.23 -10.67
CA PHE A 41 5.01 -5.60 -9.66
C PHE A 41 4.68 -6.95 -9.02
N ASP A 42 5.69 -7.77 -8.75
CA ASP A 42 5.53 -9.02 -8.00
C ASP A 42 5.17 -8.78 -6.53
N LEU A 43 5.60 -7.63 -5.99
CA LEU A 43 5.49 -7.28 -4.58
C LEU A 43 5.18 -5.80 -4.40
N ILE A 44 4.11 -5.50 -3.68
CA ILE A 44 3.79 -4.14 -3.23
C ILE A 44 3.72 -4.14 -1.69
N LEU A 45 4.37 -3.15 -1.05
CA LEU A 45 4.30 -2.95 0.39
C LEU A 45 3.39 -1.75 0.68
N LEU A 46 2.41 -1.94 1.56
CA LEU A 46 1.39 -0.93 1.84
C LEU A 46 1.25 -0.68 3.34
N ASN A 47 1.40 0.58 3.74
CA ASN A 47 1.13 1.07 5.09
C ASN A 47 0.17 2.26 5.01
N PRO A 48 -1.15 2.02 4.88
CA PRO A 48 -2.14 3.09 4.74
C PRO A 48 -2.12 4.02 5.96
N PRO A 49 -2.47 5.31 5.82
CA PRO A 49 -2.54 6.22 6.97
C PRO A 49 -3.58 5.74 7.99
N PHE A 50 -3.25 5.86 9.29
CA PHE A 50 -4.13 5.52 10.41
C PHE A 50 -3.91 6.54 11.53
N HIS A 51 -4.80 7.52 11.70
CA HIS A 51 -4.67 8.43 12.84
C HIS A 51 -5.92 8.42 13.70
N GLN A 52 -7.11 8.27 13.11
CA GLN A 52 -8.34 8.20 13.89
C GLN A 52 -9.30 7.07 13.47
N GLY A 53 -8.96 6.28 12.44
CA GLY A 53 -9.82 5.19 11.97
C GLY A 53 -11.20 5.69 11.53
N THR A 54 -11.26 6.92 11.01
CA THR A 54 -12.49 7.52 10.51
C THR A 54 -12.94 6.82 9.23
N ALA A 55 -14.22 6.97 8.88
CA ALA A 55 -14.76 6.44 7.62
C ALA A 55 -13.93 6.91 6.40
N ILE A 56 -13.49 8.18 6.42
CA ILE A 56 -12.65 8.76 5.37
C ILE A 56 -11.32 8.02 5.26
N GLU A 57 -10.61 7.82 6.39
CA GLU A 57 -9.34 7.06 6.39
C GLU A 57 -9.51 5.62 5.88
N THR A 58 -10.64 4.97 6.23
CA THR A 58 -10.91 3.61 5.73
C THR A 58 -11.20 3.54 4.24
N GLU A 59 -11.82 4.57 3.65
CA GLU A 59 -12.03 4.64 2.20
C GLU A 59 -10.73 5.04 1.46
N THR A 60 -9.90 5.91 2.03
CA THR A 60 -8.55 6.16 1.50
C THR A 60 -7.72 4.88 1.48
N ALA A 61 -7.74 4.09 2.56
CA ALA A 61 -7.05 2.80 2.61
C ALA A 61 -7.59 1.82 1.55
N ALA A 62 -8.89 1.82 1.30
CA ALA A 62 -9.51 1.01 0.26
C ALA A 62 -9.03 1.41 -1.14
N ALA A 63 -8.99 2.71 -1.43
CA ALA A 63 -8.54 3.23 -2.70
C ALA A 63 -7.07 2.88 -2.95
N LEU A 64 -6.21 3.02 -1.93
CA LEU A 64 -4.82 2.58 -1.99
C LEU A 64 -4.68 1.07 -2.27
N MET A 65 -5.51 0.22 -1.65
CA MET A 65 -5.54 -1.22 -1.95
C MET A 65 -5.96 -1.50 -3.39
N ALA A 66 -6.92 -0.73 -3.94
CA ALA A 66 -7.38 -0.88 -5.31
C ALA A 66 -6.30 -0.48 -6.32
N THR A 67 -5.61 0.63 -6.09
CA THR A 67 -4.43 1.04 -6.88
C THR A 67 -3.34 -0.04 -6.84
N ALA A 68 -3.04 -0.59 -5.65
CA ALA A 68 -2.09 -1.68 -5.53
C ALA A 68 -2.52 -2.93 -6.33
N ALA A 69 -3.80 -3.30 -6.29
CA ALA A 69 -4.32 -4.44 -7.06
C ALA A 69 -4.13 -4.26 -8.58
N LYS A 70 -4.32 -3.04 -9.11
CA LYS A 70 -4.12 -2.72 -10.54
C LYS A 70 -2.67 -2.88 -10.99
N HIS A 71 -1.72 -2.65 -10.09
CA HIS A 71 -0.28 -2.69 -10.38
C HIS A 71 0.39 -3.99 -9.93
N LEU A 72 -0.35 -5.01 -9.51
CA LEU A 72 0.25 -6.31 -9.18
C LEU A 72 0.40 -7.17 -10.42
N ALA A 73 1.51 -7.87 -10.59
CA ALA A 73 1.61 -8.93 -11.61
C ALA A 73 0.66 -10.10 -11.27
N PRO A 74 0.23 -10.93 -12.24
CA PRO A 74 -0.44 -12.20 -11.95
C PRO A 74 0.39 -13.05 -10.98
N GLY A 75 -0.23 -13.51 -9.88
CA GLY A 75 0.48 -14.22 -8.79
C GLY A 75 1.27 -13.34 -7.83
N GLY A 76 1.38 -12.03 -8.09
CA GLY A 76 1.99 -11.04 -7.21
C GLY A 76 1.21 -10.84 -5.91
N GLN A 77 1.83 -10.16 -4.94
CA GLN A 77 1.22 -9.94 -3.62
C GLN A 77 1.40 -8.54 -3.05
N VAL A 78 0.39 -8.07 -2.31
CA VAL A 78 0.50 -6.89 -1.44
C VAL A 78 0.72 -7.36 0.00
N LEU A 79 1.71 -6.78 0.68
CA LEU A 79 1.82 -6.88 2.14
C LEU A 79 1.30 -5.59 2.75
N THR A 80 0.20 -5.69 3.48
CA THR A 80 -0.43 -4.55 4.14
C THR A 80 -0.26 -4.66 5.64
N VAL A 81 0.35 -3.63 6.24
CA VAL A 81 0.37 -3.44 7.70
C VAL A 81 -0.69 -2.40 8.09
N PHE A 82 -1.42 -2.67 9.17
CA PHE A 82 -2.46 -1.76 9.68
C PHE A 82 -2.68 -1.95 11.18
N ASN A 83 -3.26 -0.95 11.85
CA ASN A 83 -3.72 -1.08 13.23
C ASN A 83 -4.79 -2.18 13.32
N SER A 84 -4.60 -3.17 14.21
CA SER A 84 -5.43 -4.37 14.30
C SER A 84 -6.93 -4.09 14.50
N HIS A 85 -7.29 -2.96 15.10
CA HIS A 85 -8.70 -2.57 15.29
C HIS A 85 -9.42 -2.20 13.98
N LEU A 86 -8.67 -1.86 12.91
CA LEU A 86 -9.24 -1.51 11.60
C LEU A 86 -9.75 -2.73 10.82
N ARG A 87 -9.28 -3.94 11.16
CA ARG A 87 -9.78 -5.22 10.63
C ARG A 87 -9.85 -5.29 9.09
N TYR A 88 -8.83 -4.79 8.38
CA TYR A 88 -8.81 -4.73 6.91
C TYR A 88 -8.80 -6.07 6.15
N ARG A 89 -8.75 -7.22 6.83
CA ARG A 89 -8.69 -8.54 6.18
C ARG A 89 -9.78 -8.74 5.12
N GLY A 90 -11.05 -8.52 5.47
CA GLY A 90 -12.16 -8.72 4.53
C GLY A 90 -12.10 -7.78 3.32
N ARG A 91 -11.59 -6.55 3.53
CA ARG A 91 -11.42 -5.58 2.44
C ARG A 91 -10.27 -5.98 1.51
N LEU A 92 -9.15 -6.45 2.06
CA LEU A 92 -8.04 -7.00 1.29
C LEU A 92 -8.45 -8.24 0.47
N GLU A 93 -9.25 -9.13 1.08
CA GLU A 93 -9.78 -10.32 0.38
C GLU A 93 -10.70 -9.95 -0.77
N SER A 94 -11.54 -8.93 -0.59
CA SER A 94 -12.47 -8.43 -1.61
C SER A 94 -11.77 -7.70 -2.75
N ILE A 95 -10.76 -6.87 -2.46
CA ILE A 95 -10.11 -6.01 -3.46
C ILE A 95 -8.97 -6.74 -4.20
N ILE A 96 -8.19 -7.55 -3.49
CA ILE A 96 -6.94 -8.13 -4.03
C ILE A 96 -7.09 -9.62 -4.25
N GLY A 97 -7.56 -10.35 -3.24
CA GLY A 97 -7.71 -11.80 -3.30
C GLY A 97 -7.27 -12.54 -2.03
N PRO A 98 -7.06 -13.87 -2.11
CA PRO A 98 -6.79 -14.72 -0.94
C PRO A 98 -5.73 -14.14 0.00
N SER A 99 -6.09 -14.01 1.27
CA SER A 99 -5.29 -13.28 2.26
C SER A 99 -4.85 -14.13 3.44
N ARG A 100 -3.57 -14.05 3.77
CA ARG A 100 -2.93 -14.76 4.89
C ARG A 100 -2.33 -13.76 5.87
N GLN A 101 -2.68 -13.87 7.14
CA GLN A 101 -2.01 -13.13 8.21
C GLN A 101 -0.57 -13.64 8.36
N LEU A 102 0.41 -12.75 8.23
CA LEU A 102 1.83 -13.08 8.39
C LEU A 102 2.30 -12.87 9.82
N ALA A 103 1.87 -11.77 10.43
CA ALA A 103 2.27 -11.39 11.77
C ALA A 103 1.17 -10.57 12.44
N ARG A 104 1.15 -10.60 13.77
CA ARG A 104 0.26 -9.76 14.58
C ARG A 104 0.90 -9.50 15.94
N ASN A 105 0.80 -8.27 16.40
CA ASN A 105 1.06 -7.91 17.79
C ASN A 105 -0.16 -7.19 18.39
N LYS A 106 -0.03 -6.64 19.60
CA LYS A 106 -1.12 -5.93 20.29
C LYS A 106 -1.70 -4.76 19.47
N LYS A 107 -0.87 -4.10 18.66
CA LYS A 107 -1.23 -2.87 17.93
C LYS A 107 -1.45 -3.11 16.44
N PHE A 108 -0.61 -3.90 15.79
CA PHE A 108 -0.56 -4.05 14.34
C PHE A 108 -0.82 -5.48 13.88
N THR A 109 -1.38 -5.59 12.68
CA THR A 109 -1.55 -6.84 11.94
C THR A 109 -0.91 -6.66 10.56
N VAL A 110 -0.19 -7.69 10.08
CA VAL A 110 0.37 -7.76 8.73
C VAL A 110 -0.32 -8.87 7.97
N ILE A 111 -0.86 -8.56 6.79
CA ILE A 111 -1.53 -9.50 5.90
C ILE A 111 -0.84 -9.48 4.54
N ALA A 112 -0.60 -10.65 3.97
CA ALA A 112 -0.27 -10.81 2.56
C ALA A 112 -1.52 -11.22 1.78
N SER A 113 -1.81 -10.51 0.69
CA SER A 113 -2.94 -10.76 -0.21
C SER A 113 -2.43 -10.96 -1.62
N ARG A 114 -2.83 -12.03 -2.29
CA ARG A 114 -2.34 -12.38 -3.63
C ARG A 114 -3.36 -12.08 -4.71
N ARG A 115 -2.89 -11.51 -5.82
CA ARG A 115 -3.64 -11.42 -7.07
C ARG A 115 -3.65 -12.81 -7.71
N GLY A 116 -4.85 -13.30 -8.04
CA GLY A 116 -5.07 -14.58 -8.72
C GLY A 116 -4.58 -14.58 -10.16
#